data_AF-A0A1T5LQB5-F1
#
_entry.id   AF-A0A1T5LQB5-F1
#
_cell.length_a   1.000
_cell.length_b   1.000
_cell.length_c   1.000
_cell.angle_alpha   90.00
_cell.angle_beta   90.00
_cell.angle_gamma   90.00
#
_symmetry.space_group_name_H-M   'P 1'
#
loop_
_entity.id
_entity.type
_entity.pdbx_description
1 polymer ?
#
loop_
_entity_poly.entity_id
_entity_poly.type
_entity_poly.pdbx_seq_one_letter_code
_entity_poly.pdbx_strand_id
1 'polypeptide(L)'
;MRTAPGPLRPPALPSPVTSGLLLDLEQAANLSGVLRLRGDLYTTPDPEAPPAVARGDLVMARVAATLAALDTQFWFSGPTAALVHGLWTYRLADAVHLTQLYPPQVRRETESWDHRHKVTRHWTDLPWRDRVVVQGVPASAWCD
;
A
#
# COMPACT_ATOMS: atom_id res chain seq x y z
N MET A 1 -23.38 18.64 -21.14
CA MET A 1 -22.36 19.06 -20.15
C MET A 1 -22.21 17.93 -19.13
N ARG A 2 -21.08 17.23 -19.10
CA ARG A 2 -20.77 16.30 -17.99
C ARG A 2 -20.37 17.16 -16.79
N THR A 3 -21.04 16.99 -15.66
CA THR A 3 -20.65 17.56 -14.37
C THR A 3 -19.21 17.16 -14.08
N ALA A 4 -18.38 18.10 -13.61
CA ALA A 4 -17.06 17.77 -13.10
C ALA A 4 -17.23 16.71 -11.99
N PRO A 5 -16.42 15.64 -11.97
CA PRO A 5 -16.43 14.73 -10.84
C PRO A 5 -16.19 15.55 -9.57
N GLY A 6 -16.94 15.24 -8.50
CA GLY A 6 -16.71 15.85 -7.19
C GLY A 6 -15.26 15.63 -6.74
N PRO A 7 -14.76 16.42 -5.77
CA PRO A 7 -13.39 16.28 -5.29
C PRO A 7 -13.13 14.83 -4.87
N LEU A 8 -12.03 14.27 -5.35
CA LEU A 8 -11.63 12.91 -5.01
C LEU A 8 -11.42 12.83 -3.50
N ARG A 9 -12.10 11.88 -2.86
CA ARG A 9 -11.95 11.65 -1.43
C ARG A 9 -10.88 10.58 -1.23
N PRO A 10 -9.73 10.89 -0.60
CA PRO A 10 -8.76 9.89 -0.24
C PRO A 10 -9.42 8.78 0.61
N PRO A 11 -9.12 7.50 0.35
CA PRO A 11 -9.58 6.42 1.22
C PRO A 11 -8.96 6.58 2.61
N ALA A 12 -9.74 6.24 3.64
CA ALA A 12 -9.18 6.14 4.98
C ALA A 12 -8.14 5.02 5.01
N LEU A 13 -7.03 5.25 5.72
CA LEU A 13 -6.08 4.17 5.95
C LEU A 13 -6.67 3.15 6.93
N PRO A 14 -6.68 1.86 6.59
CA PRO A 14 -7.03 0.83 7.55
C PRO A 14 -5.98 0.78 8.65
N SER A 15 -6.41 0.56 9.89
CA SER A 15 -5.50 0.26 10.99
C SER A 15 -5.09 -1.21 10.88
N PRO A 16 -3.80 -1.54 10.67
CA PRO A 16 -3.38 -2.93 10.66
C PRO A 16 -3.54 -3.52 12.07
N VAL A 17 -3.95 -4.79 12.14
CA VAL A 17 -4.05 -5.49 13.42
C VAL A 17 -2.65 -5.95 13.83
N THR A 18 -2.23 -5.61 15.05
CA THR A 18 -1.00 -6.11 15.68
C THR A 18 -1.35 -7.29 16.59
N SER A 19 -0.52 -8.33 16.61
CA SER A 19 -0.79 -9.53 17.39
C SER A 19 -0.21 -9.43 18.80
N GLY A 20 -1.05 -9.46 19.84
CA GLY A 20 -0.60 -9.71 21.22
C GLY A 20 -0.25 -11.18 21.49
N LEU A 21 -0.66 -12.11 20.61
CA LEU A 21 -0.42 -13.55 20.68
C LEU A 21 -0.05 -14.06 19.27
N LEU A 22 1.25 -14.16 19.00
CA LEU A 22 1.83 -14.53 17.69
C LEU A 22 1.32 -15.87 17.12
N LEU A 23 1.03 -16.85 17.98
CA LEU A 23 0.64 -18.20 17.56
C LEU A 23 -0.78 -18.25 16.97
N ASP A 24 -1.73 -17.54 17.58
CA ASP A 24 -3.14 -17.61 17.17
C ASP A 24 -3.36 -16.94 15.81
N LEU A 25 -2.68 -15.83 15.51
CA LEU A 25 -2.83 -15.14 14.22
C LEU A 25 -2.05 -15.78 13.08
N GLU A 26 -0.88 -16.39 13.31
CA GLU A 26 -0.21 -17.17 12.26
C GLU A 26 -1.01 -18.43 11.93
N GLN A 27 -1.57 -19.09 12.94
CA GLN A 27 -2.46 -20.25 12.73
C GLN A 27 -3.79 -19.82 12.10
N ALA A 28 -4.36 -18.67 12.49
CA ALA A 28 -5.54 -18.09 11.86
C ALA A 28 -5.28 -17.64 10.42
N ALA A 29 -4.11 -17.08 10.09
CA ALA A 29 -3.76 -16.77 8.71
C ALA A 29 -3.75 -18.03 7.82
N ASN A 30 -3.33 -19.17 8.38
CA ASN A 30 -3.34 -20.44 7.68
C ASN A 30 -4.74 -21.10 7.60
N LEU A 31 -5.72 -20.68 8.42
CA LEU A 31 -7.01 -21.37 8.56
C LEU A 31 -8.27 -20.52 8.29
N SER A 32 -8.19 -19.18 8.34
CA SER A 32 -9.37 -18.31 8.56
C SER A 32 -9.46 -17.04 7.71
N GLY A 33 -8.75 -16.98 6.57
CA GLY A 33 -8.88 -15.86 5.64
C GLY A 33 -8.18 -14.56 6.08
N VAL A 34 -7.42 -14.59 7.18
CA VAL A 34 -6.54 -13.49 7.60
C VAL A 34 -5.30 -13.46 6.69
N LEU A 35 -4.93 -12.28 6.18
CA LEU A 35 -3.76 -12.10 5.33
C LEU A 35 -2.65 -11.38 6.08
N ARG A 36 -1.45 -11.98 6.09
CA ARG A 36 -0.24 -11.34 6.61
C ARG A 36 0.24 -10.28 5.63
N LEU A 37 0.40 -9.04 6.11
CA LEU A 37 0.88 -7.91 5.32
C LEU A 37 2.41 -7.81 5.40
N ARG A 38 2.92 -7.66 6.62
CA ARG A 38 4.35 -7.44 6.92
C ARG A 38 4.63 -7.68 8.39
N GLY A 39 5.74 -8.35 8.74
CA GLY A 39 6.10 -8.58 10.14
C GLY A 39 4.94 -9.27 10.88
N ASP A 40 4.47 -8.66 11.96
CA ASP A 40 3.33 -9.03 12.81
C ASP A 40 2.03 -8.26 12.46
N LEU A 41 1.98 -7.64 11.28
CA LEU A 41 0.82 -6.89 10.79
C LEU A 41 -0.05 -7.74 9.86
N TYR A 42 -1.35 -7.75 10.14
CA TYR A 42 -2.34 -8.54 9.44
C TYR A 42 -3.54 -7.69 8.98
N THR A 43 -4.26 -8.20 7.99
CA THR A 43 -5.57 -7.68 7.56
C THR A 43 -6.56 -8.83 7.42
N THR A 44 -7.84 -8.51 7.54
CA THR A 44 -8.93 -9.44 7.27
C THR A 44 -9.71 -8.89 6.07
N PRO A 45 -9.60 -9.49 4.88
CA PRO A 45 -10.39 -9.10 3.72
C PRO A 45 -11.88 -9.31 4.00
N ASP A 46 -12.73 -8.44 3.47
CA ASP A 46 -14.17 -8.69 3.41
C ASP A 46 -14.44 -9.79 2.36
N PRO A 47 -14.98 -10.95 2.74
CA PRO A 47 -15.26 -12.04 1.81
C PRO A 47 -16.35 -11.71 0.78
N GLU A 48 -17.22 -10.73 1.07
CA GLU A 48 -18.33 -10.35 0.20
C GLU A 48 -17.98 -9.19 -0.75
N ALA A 49 -16.79 -8.59 -0.59
CA ALA A 49 -16.37 -7.47 -1.41
C ALA A 49 -16.15 -7.87 -2.88
N PRO A 50 -16.63 -7.06 -3.86
CA PRO A 50 -16.32 -7.29 -5.26
C PRO A 50 -14.81 -7.33 -5.52
N PRO A 51 -14.31 -8.12 -6.49
CA PRO A 51 -12.86 -8.35 -6.66
C PRO A 51 -12.02 -7.07 -6.80
N ALA A 52 -12.56 -6.03 -7.45
CA ALA A 52 -11.87 -4.75 -7.60
C ALA A 52 -11.77 -3.97 -6.28
N VAL A 53 -12.83 -4.01 -5.46
CA VAL A 53 -12.87 -3.38 -4.13
C VAL A 53 -11.93 -4.11 -3.19
N ALA A 54 -12.05 -5.44 -3.10
CA ALA A 54 -11.18 -6.28 -2.29
C ALA A 54 -9.69 -6.07 -2.62
N ARG A 55 -9.35 -5.89 -3.90
CA ARG A 55 -7.98 -5.59 -4.32
C ARG A 55 -7.53 -4.19 -3.87
N GLY A 56 -8.39 -3.18 -3.99
CA GLY A 56 -8.12 -1.83 -3.51
C GLY A 56 -7.86 -1.80 -2.01
N ASP A 57 -8.74 -2.43 -1.24
CA ASP A 57 -8.64 -2.53 0.22
C ASP A 57 -7.36 -3.25 0.66
N LEU A 58 -7.01 -4.35 -0.01
CA LEU A 58 -5.78 -5.08 0.27
C LEU A 58 -4.52 -4.25 -0.03
N VAL A 59 -4.52 -3.45 -1.10
CA VAL A 59 -3.41 -2.53 -1.39
C VAL A 59 -3.35 -1.42 -0.33
N MET A 60 -4.49 -0.85 0.09
CA MET A 60 -4.53 0.15 1.16
C MET A 60 -4.08 -0.42 2.53
N ALA A 61 -4.37 -1.69 2.81
CA ALA A 61 -3.84 -2.39 3.98
C ALA A 61 -2.31 -2.50 3.92
N ARG A 62 -1.75 -2.84 2.75
CA ARG A 62 -0.29 -2.85 2.55
C ARG A 62 0.33 -1.46 2.62
N VAL A 63 -0.36 -0.41 2.19
CA VAL A 63 0.07 0.99 2.39
C VAL A 63 0.24 1.27 3.87
N ALA A 64 -0.77 0.96 4.69
CA ALA A 64 -0.70 1.14 6.14
C ALA A 64 0.43 0.33 6.79
N ALA A 65 0.58 -0.95 6.40
CA ALA A 65 1.67 -1.79 6.91
C ALA A 65 3.07 -1.32 6.46
N THR A 66 3.17 -0.71 5.28
CA THR A 66 4.43 -0.15 4.78
C THR A 66 4.79 1.12 5.55
N LEU A 67 3.82 1.99 5.83
CA LEU A 67 4.00 3.19 6.66
C LEU A 67 4.45 2.86 8.07
N ALA A 68 3.83 1.84 8.67
CA ALA A 68 4.16 1.44 10.04
C ALA A 68 5.59 0.88 10.19
N ALA A 69 6.20 0.40 9.11
CA ALA A 69 7.37 -0.46 9.21
C ALA A 69 8.58 -0.02 8.36
N LEU A 70 8.45 0.96 7.45
CA LEU A 70 9.61 1.61 6.85
C LEU A 70 10.05 2.81 7.69
N ASP A 71 11.30 2.78 8.12
CA ASP A 71 12.01 3.86 8.83
C ASP A 71 12.68 4.85 7.87
N THR A 72 12.95 4.41 6.65
CA THR A 72 13.50 5.21 5.56
C THR A 72 12.52 6.24 5.02
N GLN A 73 13.01 7.33 4.42
CA GLN A 73 12.16 8.28 3.70
C GLN A 73 11.72 7.69 2.35
N PHE A 74 10.42 7.79 2.03
CA PHE A 74 9.83 7.34 0.76
C PHE A 74 8.53 8.09 0.44
N TRP A 75 8.05 7.93 -0.79
CA TRP A 75 6.74 8.37 -1.25
C TRP A 75 6.08 7.24 -2.03
N PHE A 76 4.82 6.89 -1.73
CA PHE A 76 4.07 5.98 -2.60
C PHE A 76 3.95 6.59 -4.00
N SER A 77 4.04 5.77 -5.05
CA SER A 77 4.11 6.24 -6.43
C SER A 77 3.25 5.40 -7.37
N GLY A 78 3.06 5.88 -8.59
CA GLY A 78 2.34 5.17 -9.65
C GLY A 78 0.91 4.79 -9.24
N PRO A 79 0.47 3.53 -9.46
CA PRO A 79 -0.88 3.09 -9.09
C PRO A 79 -1.20 3.24 -7.61
N THR A 80 -0.20 3.10 -6.72
CA THR A 80 -0.42 3.25 -5.27
C THR A 80 -0.65 4.71 -4.89
N ALA A 81 0.09 5.65 -5.48
CA ALA A 81 -0.21 7.07 -5.32
C ALA A 81 -1.60 7.41 -5.82
N ALA A 82 -2.00 6.87 -6.98
CA ALA A 82 -3.34 7.10 -7.52
C ALA A 82 -4.44 6.70 -6.51
N LEU A 83 -4.34 5.51 -5.91
CA LEU A 83 -5.27 5.08 -4.86
C LEU A 83 -5.27 5.99 -3.63
N VAL A 84 -4.08 6.41 -3.17
CA VAL A 84 -3.95 7.33 -2.03
C VAL A 84 -4.66 8.66 -2.31
N HIS A 85 -4.61 9.16 -3.54
CA HIS A 85 -5.36 10.35 -3.97
C HIS A 85 -6.86 10.11 -4.17
N GLY A 86 -7.36 8.88 -4.01
CA GLY A 86 -8.76 8.51 -4.25
C GLY A 86 -9.10 8.33 -5.74
N LEU A 87 -8.10 8.18 -6.59
CA LEU A 87 -8.29 7.95 -8.03
C LEU A 87 -8.63 6.50 -8.33
N TRP A 88 -9.39 6.29 -9.40
CA TRP A 88 -9.65 4.95 -9.91
C TRP A 88 -8.42 4.40 -10.65
N THR A 89 -8.16 3.11 -10.46
CA THR A 89 -7.06 2.39 -11.13
C THR A 89 -7.58 1.23 -11.98
N TYR A 90 -7.03 1.07 -13.18
CA TYR A 90 -7.27 -0.13 -14.01
C TYR A 90 -6.26 -1.23 -13.69
N ARG A 91 -6.72 -2.47 -13.56
CA ARG A 91 -5.87 -3.67 -13.36
C ARG A 91 -4.82 -3.48 -12.25
N LEU A 92 -5.28 -3.02 -11.09
CA LEU A 92 -4.43 -2.81 -9.93
C LEU A 92 -3.67 -4.10 -9.55
N ALA A 93 -2.34 -4.01 -9.57
CA ALA A 93 -1.48 -5.07 -9.11
C ALA A 93 -1.67 -5.28 -7.60
N ASP A 94 -1.45 -6.51 -7.13
CA ASP A 94 -1.48 -6.85 -5.71
C ASP A 94 -0.17 -6.44 -5.02
N ALA A 95 0.26 -5.18 -5.20
CA ALA A 95 1.53 -4.66 -4.73
C ALA A 95 1.46 -3.16 -4.45
N VAL A 96 2.29 -2.70 -3.51
CA VAL A 96 2.54 -1.27 -3.27
C VAL A 96 3.77 -0.83 -4.05
N HIS A 97 3.68 0.35 -4.67
CA HIS A 97 4.78 1.00 -5.37
C HIS A 97 5.22 2.22 -4.57
N LEU A 98 6.52 2.36 -4.34
CA LEU A 98 7.09 3.51 -3.67
C LEU A 98 8.37 3.98 -4.36
N THR A 99 8.69 5.25 -4.18
CA THR A 99 9.89 5.91 -4.66
C THR A 99 10.74 6.37 -3.49
N GLN A 100 12.04 6.11 -3.57
CA GLN A 100 13.06 6.64 -2.67
C GLN A 100 14.02 7.55 -3.43
N LEU A 101 14.75 8.41 -2.70
CA LEU A 101 15.75 9.33 -3.28
C LEU A 101 17.14 8.73 -3.38
N TYR A 102 17.36 7.56 -2.78
CA TYR A 102 18.61 6.82 -2.84
C TYR A 102 18.37 5.39 -3.33
N PRO A 103 19.38 4.75 -3.95
CA PRO A 103 19.24 3.40 -4.46
C PRO A 103 18.82 2.44 -3.33
N PRO A 104 17.72 1.69 -3.50
CA PRO A 104 17.35 0.69 -2.52
C PRO A 104 18.40 -0.42 -2.47
N GLN A 105 18.68 -0.94 -1.28
CA GLN A 105 19.43 -2.18 -1.13
C GLN A 105 18.54 -3.36 -1.53
N VAL A 106 18.43 -3.61 -2.84
CA VAL A 106 17.61 -4.72 -3.36
C VAL A 106 18.47 -5.97 -3.49
N ARG A 107 18.19 -6.99 -2.67
CA ARG A 107 18.61 -8.36 -2.99
C ARG A 107 17.62 -8.91 -4.02
N ARG A 108 18.07 -9.31 -5.20
CA ARG A 108 17.21 -9.75 -6.34
C ARG A 108 16.74 -11.20 -6.27
N GLU A 109 16.68 -11.80 -5.08
CA GLU A 109 16.22 -13.17 -4.94
C GLU A 109 14.68 -13.23 -4.98
N THR A 110 14.11 -14.33 -5.49
CA THR A 110 12.65 -14.59 -5.44
C THR A 110 12.13 -14.68 -4.00
N GLU A 111 13.05 -14.92 -3.06
CA GLU A 111 12.87 -14.86 -1.61
C GLU A 111 13.11 -13.46 -1.01
N SER A 112 13.45 -12.48 -1.84
CA SER A 112 13.69 -11.12 -1.38
C SER A 112 12.48 -10.59 -0.63
N TRP A 113 12.81 -9.84 0.40
CA TRP A 113 11.87 -9.24 1.33
C TRP A 113 10.78 -8.43 0.58
N ASP A 114 11.16 -7.72 -0.48
CA ASP A 114 10.26 -6.95 -1.35
C ASP A 114 9.28 -7.81 -2.12
N HIS A 115 9.75 -8.93 -2.65
CA HIS A 115 8.92 -9.87 -3.39
C HIS A 115 7.93 -10.60 -2.46
N ARG A 116 8.36 -10.95 -1.24
CA ARG A 116 7.50 -11.56 -0.21
C ARG A 116 6.40 -10.61 0.28
N HIS A 117 6.73 -9.33 0.48
CA HIS A 117 5.78 -8.34 1.02
C HIS A 117 5.06 -7.52 -0.05
N LYS A 118 5.23 -7.87 -1.33
CA LYS A 118 4.58 -7.20 -2.46
C LYS A 118 4.86 -5.69 -2.48
N VAL A 119 6.11 -5.32 -2.23
CA VAL A 119 6.59 -3.94 -2.28
C VAL A 119 7.50 -3.78 -3.49
N THR A 120 7.20 -2.82 -4.36
CA THR A 120 8.06 -2.44 -5.49
C THR A 120 8.71 -1.11 -5.16
N ARG A 121 10.04 -1.12 -5.00
CA ARG A 121 10.83 0.09 -4.77
C ARG A 121 11.38 0.63 -6.08
N HIS A 122 11.08 1.89 -6.34
CA HIS A 122 11.67 2.70 -7.39
C HIS A 122 12.68 3.67 -6.79
N TRP A 123 13.67 4.06 -7.58
CA TRP A 123 14.62 5.09 -7.21
C TRP A 123 14.69 6.13 -8.32
N THR A 124 14.49 7.39 -7.94
CA THR A 124 14.66 8.54 -8.82
C THR A 124 14.85 9.80 -7.97
N ASP A 125 15.35 10.86 -8.58
CA ASP A 125 15.29 12.20 -7.98
C ASP A 125 13.87 12.76 -8.11
N LEU A 126 12.98 12.33 -7.20
CA LEU A 126 11.60 12.79 -7.16
C LEU A 126 11.60 14.29 -6.83
N PRO A 127 11.12 15.20 -7.70
CA PRO A 127 11.17 16.64 -7.45
C PRO A 127 10.45 17.03 -6.16
N TRP A 128 10.95 18.03 -5.44
CA TRP A 128 10.36 18.46 -4.16
C TRP A 128 8.88 18.82 -4.26
N ARG A 129 8.44 19.40 -5.39
CA ARG A 129 7.05 19.76 -5.66
C ARG A 129 6.12 18.55 -5.79
N ASP A 130 6.69 17.38 -6.11
CA ASP A 130 5.95 16.14 -6.29
C ASP A 130 5.95 15.31 -5.00
N ARG A 131 6.55 15.79 -3.92
CA ARG A 131 6.62 15.12 -2.61
C ARG A 131 5.47 15.60 -1.73
N VAL A 132 4.30 14.99 -1.86
CA VAL A 132 3.09 15.42 -1.14
C VAL A 132 2.74 14.47 0.00
N VAL A 133 1.90 14.95 0.92
CA VAL A 133 1.28 14.15 1.98
C VAL A 133 -0.22 14.24 1.84
N VAL A 134 -0.87 13.10 1.64
CA VAL A 134 -2.33 12.98 1.48
C VAL A 134 -2.88 12.25 2.69
N GLN A 135 -3.65 12.92 3.54
CA GLN A 135 -4.19 12.33 4.78
C GLN A 135 -3.12 11.63 5.65
N GLY A 136 -1.94 12.22 5.79
CA GLY A 136 -0.81 11.64 6.52
C GLY A 136 0.01 10.60 5.75
N VAL A 137 -0.32 10.33 4.49
CA VAL A 137 0.37 9.36 3.63
C VAL A 137 1.31 10.07 2.66
N PRO A 138 2.65 9.86 2.73
CA PRO A 138 3.57 10.37 1.73
C PRO A 138 3.33 9.71 0.38
N ALA A 139 3.02 10.52 -0.63
CA ALA A 139 2.76 10.07 -2.00
C ALA A 139 3.40 11.02 -3.01
N SER A 140 3.60 10.55 -4.24
CA SER A 140 3.90 11.43 -5.35
C SER A 140 2.69 12.30 -5.68
N ALA A 141 2.91 13.56 -6.05
CA ALA A 141 1.84 14.40 -6.58
C ALA A 141 1.18 13.73 -7.78
N TRP A 142 -0.12 13.92 -7.90
CA TRP A 142 -0.86 13.59 -9.10
C TRP A 142 -1.16 14.88 -9.84
N CYS A 143 -0.84 14.95 -11.13
CA CYS A 143 -1.29 16.06 -11.96
C CYS A 143 -2.72 15.74 -12.43
N ASP A 144 -3.68 16.57 -12.04
CA ASP A 144 -5.02 16.61 -12.65
C ASP A 144 -4.96 17.15 -14.09
#